data_AF-M0PQC5-F1
#
_entry.id   AF-M0PQC5-F1
#
_cell.length_a   1.000
_cell.length_b   1.000
_cell.length_c   1.000
_cell.angle_alpha   90.00
_cell.angle_beta   90.00
_cell.angle_gamma   90.00
#
_symmetry.space_group_name_H-M   'P 1'
#
loop_
_entity.id
_entity.type
_entity.pdbx_description
1 polymer ?
#
loop_
_entity_poly.entity_id
_entity_poly.type
_entity_poly.pdbx_seq_one_letter_code
_entity_poly.pdbx_strand_id
1 'polypeptide(L)'
;MVFLANRVNLDKRTLLTRIHTQLQTQTGADTPVERVEYYPSKANKLEVRATIHPDRFLDASYPVSTVELHVSFDFPTEYSYDFYRIQWVDSDRELMLGWHQDETHMDLGECHFQLDYRGDTIHRTEAAFLDRHPRNVFDHRIAQLVDVVDGLTWTNGRPAVPSDTLG
;
A
#
# COMPACT_ATOMS: atom_id res chain seq x y z
N MET A 1 -11.10 -11.39 22.06
CA MET A 1 -10.54 -12.69 21.62
C MET A 1 -9.46 -12.34 20.63
N VAL A 2 -8.19 -12.46 21.02
CA VAL A 2 -7.05 -12.12 20.16
C VAL A 2 -6.88 -13.27 19.18
N PHE A 3 -7.15 -13.02 17.90
CA PHE A 3 -6.80 -13.96 16.83
C PHE A 3 -5.38 -13.62 16.42
N LEU A 4 -4.40 -14.18 17.13
CA LEU A 4 -3.04 -14.24 16.60
C LEU A 4 -3.13 -14.93 15.24
N ALA A 5 -3.06 -14.17 14.16
CA ALA A 5 -3.06 -14.71 12.81
C ALA A 5 -1.95 -15.75 12.77
N ASN A 6 -2.31 -17.02 12.73
CA ASN A 6 -1.36 -18.11 12.89
C ASN A 6 -0.30 -18.02 11.78
N ARG A 7 0.91 -17.56 12.13
CA ARG A 7 2.04 -17.31 11.22
C ARG A 7 2.90 -18.54 11.00
N VAL A 8 2.47 -19.74 11.43
CA VAL A 8 3.29 -20.96 11.34
C VAL A 8 3.70 -21.15 9.86
N ASN A 9 4.96 -20.81 9.57
CA ASN A 9 5.63 -20.80 8.25
C ASN A 9 5.50 -19.54 7.35
N LEU A 10 5.18 -18.35 7.86
CA LEU A 10 5.24 -17.11 7.08
C LEU A 10 6.44 -16.24 7.49
N ASP A 11 7.44 -16.15 6.60
CA ASP A 11 8.52 -15.15 6.69
C ASP A 11 8.38 -14.06 5.61
N LYS A 12 9.12 -12.96 5.78
CA LYS A 12 9.05 -11.79 4.90
C LYS A 12 9.28 -12.16 3.44
N ARG A 13 10.26 -13.03 3.19
CA ARG A 13 10.63 -13.49 1.85
C ARG A 13 9.51 -14.28 1.19
N THR A 14 8.84 -15.14 1.94
CA THR A 14 7.73 -15.97 1.51
C THR A 14 6.51 -15.12 1.21
N LEU A 15 6.16 -14.18 2.08
CA LEU A 15 5.05 -13.26 1.85
C LEU A 15 5.28 -12.41 0.59
N LEU A 16 6.42 -11.73 0.49
CA LEU A 16 6.72 -10.89 -0.68
C LEU A 16 6.78 -11.71 -1.97
N THR A 17 7.21 -12.97 -1.92
CA THR A 17 7.14 -13.85 -3.09
C THR A 17 5.71 -14.16 -3.50
N ARG A 18 4.80 -14.37 -2.55
CA ARG A 18 3.37 -14.59 -2.82
C ARG A 18 2.69 -13.35 -3.38
N ILE A 19 2.97 -12.17 -2.81
CA ILE A 19 2.45 -10.88 -3.31
C ILE A 19 2.96 -10.60 -4.72
N HIS A 20 4.27 -10.76 -4.95
CA HIS A 20 4.87 -10.63 -6.29
C HIS A 20 4.18 -11.55 -7.29
N THR A 21 3.99 -12.84 -6.94
CA THR A 21 3.30 -13.80 -7.81
C THR A 21 1.85 -13.37 -8.08
N GLN A 22 1.11 -12.94 -7.05
CA GLN A 22 -0.27 -12.49 -7.19
C GLN A 22 -0.39 -11.28 -8.13
N LEU A 23 0.47 -10.28 -8.00
CA LEU A 23 0.48 -9.13 -8.90
C LEU A 23 0.93 -9.53 -10.31
N GLN A 24 1.91 -10.43 -10.42
CA GLN A 24 2.40 -10.92 -11.71
C GLN A 24 1.31 -11.67 -12.50
N THR A 25 0.40 -12.39 -11.82
CA THR A 25 -0.75 -13.04 -12.51
C THR A 25 -1.73 -12.04 -13.13
N GLN A 26 -1.64 -10.76 -12.77
CA GLN A 26 -2.47 -9.68 -13.31
C GLN A 26 -1.73 -8.87 -14.38
N THR A 27 -0.62 -9.40 -14.93
CA THR A 27 0.11 -8.78 -16.05
C THR A 27 -0.36 -9.33 -17.40
N GLY A 28 -0.38 -8.49 -18.42
CA GLY A 28 -0.82 -8.85 -19.77
C GLY A 28 -1.37 -7.66 -20.56
N ALA A 29 -1.75 -7.90 -21.82
CA ALA A 29 -2.46 -6.91 -22.61
C ALA A 29 -3.80 -6.56 -21.94
N ASP A 30 -4.12 -5.26 -21.88
CA ASP A 30 -5.36 -4.74 -21.28
C ASP A 30 -5.58 -5.06 -19.79
N THR A 31 -4.50 -5.37 -19.06
CA THR A 31 -4.55 -5.57 -17.60
C THR A 31 -4.09 -4.33 -16.83
N PRO A 32 -4.44 -4.18 -15.53
CA PRO A 32 -4.01 -3.04 -14.73
C PRO A 32 -2.54 -3.09 -14.31
N VAL A 33 -1.88 -4.25 -14.31
CA VAL A 33 -0.47 -4.37 -13.89
C VAL A 33 0.44 -4.48 -15.11
N GLU A 34 1.31 -3.49 -15.33
CA GLU A 34 2.28 -3.53 -16.42
C GLU A 34 3.48 -4.42 -16.07
N ARG A 35 4.05 -4.22 -14.88
CA ARG A 35 5.29 -4.86 -14.43
C ARG A 35 5.29 -5.05 -12.93
N VAL A 36 5.95 -6.10 -12.45
CA VAL A 36 6.17 -6.36 -11.02
C VAL A 36 7.62 -6.73 -10.75
N GLU A 37 8.26 -6.00 -9.84
CA GLU A 37 9.68 -6.15 -9.52
C GLU A 37 9.90 -6.25 -8.02
N TYR A 38 11.02 -6.85 -7.64
CA TYR A 38 11.51 -6.78 -6.26
C TYR A 38 12.46 -5.60 -6.13
N TYR A 39 12.33 -4.84 -5.04
CA TYR A 39 13.24 -3.76 -4.70
C TYR A 39 14.06 -4.09 -3.45
N PRO A 40 15.37 -3.75 -3.41
CA PRO A 40 16.16 -3.21 -4.52
C PRO A 40 16.53 -4.27 -5.58
N SER A 41 16.37 -5.56 -5.29
CA SER A 41 16.63 -6.62 -6.27
C SER A 41 15.93 -7.94 -5.95
N LYS A 42 15.90 -8.88 -6.89
CA LYS A 42 15.40 -10.25 -6.67
C LYS A 42 16.18 -11.02 -5.60
N ALA A 43 17.47 -10.70 -5.42
CA ALA A 43 18.31 -11.29 -4.38
C ALA A 43 17.94 -10.72 -2.99
N ASN A 44 17.79 -9.40 -2.91
CA ASN A 44 17.41 -8.67 -1.70
C ASN A 44 15.96 -8.16 -1.80
N LYS A 45 15.00 -9.00 -1.41
CA LYS A 45 13.56 -8.74 -1.49
C LYS A 45 13.09 -7.94 -0.27
N LEU A 46 13.24 -6.61 -0.31
CA LEU A 46 12.73 -5.73 0.74
C LEU A 46 11.31 -5.27 0.47
N GLU A 47 11.00 -5.02 -0.80
CA GLU A 47 9.69 -4.56 -1.26
C GLU A 47 9.30 -5.27 -2.56
N VAL A 48 8.00 -5.32 -2.82
CA VAL A 48 7.45 -5.56 -4.16
C VAL A 48 6.96 -4.22 -4.70
N ARG A 49 7.38 -3.87 -5.91
CA ARG A 49 6.91 -2.68 -6.63
C ARG A 49 6.21 -3.13 -7.90
N ALA A 50 5.02 -2.59 -8.13
CA ALA A 50 4.28 -2.85 -9.36
C ALA A 50 4.03 -1.55 -10.10
N THR A 51 4.33 -1.52 -11.40
CA THR A 51 3.89 -0.46 -12.31
C THR A 51 2.45 -0.75 -12.68
N ILE A 52 1.56 0.22 -12.45
CA ILE A 52 0.11 0.08 -12.58
C ILE A 52 -0.39 1.07 -13.62
N HIS A 53 -1.29 0.63 -14.50
CA HIS A 53 -2.14 1.48 -15.32
C HIS A 53 -3.34 1.93 -14.46
N PRO A 54 -3.35 3.17 -13.98
CA PRO A 54 -4.31 3.60 -12.97
C PRO A 54 -5.74 3.64 -13.51
N ASP A 55 -5.91 3.91 -14.80
CA ASP A 55 -7.22 3.93 -15.45
C ASP A 55 -7.93 2.57 -15.39
N ARG A 56 -7.17 1.49 -15.61
CA ARG A 56 -7.66 0.11 -15.53
C ARG A 56 -7.78 -0.41 -14.11
N PHE A 57 -6.89 0.05 -13.22
CA PHE A 57 -6.88 -0.39 -11.83
C PHE A 57 -8.05 0.21 -11.04
N LEU A 58 -8.39 1.47 -11.32
CA LEU A 58 -9.48 2.20 -10.68
C LEU A 58 -10.82 2.06 -11.43
N ASP A 59 -10.80 1.57 -12.68
CA ASP A 59 -11.93 1.62 -13.60
C ASP A 59 -12.48 3.07 -13.80
N ALA A 60 -11.56 4.05 -13.79
CA ALA A 60 -11.86 5.47 -13.84
C ALA A 60 -10.72 6.25 -14.50
N SER A 61 -10.99 7.41 -15.11
CA SER A 61 -9.93 8.22 -15.72
C SER A 61 -8.93 8.71 -14.66
N TYR A 62 -7.63 8.59 -14.94
CA TYR A 62 -6.58 9.10 -14.07
C TYR A 62 -5.59 9.98 -14.86
N PRO A 63 -4.97 11.03 -14.27
CA PRO A 63 -4.22 12.04 -15.04
C PRO A 63 -2.91 11.57 -15.69
N VAL A 64 -2.37 10.43 -15.26
CA VAL A 64 -1.09 9.87 -15.75
C VAL A 64 -1.30 8.43 -16.21
N SER A 65 -0.45 7.96 -17.13
CA SER A 65 -0.60 6.64 -17.74
C SER A 65 -0.12 5.49 -16.87
N THR A 66 0.78 5.77 -15.92
CA THR A 66 1.36 4.78 -15.02
C THR A 66 1.64 5.38 -13.66
N VAL A 67 1.48 4.57 -12.62
CA VAL A 67 1.93 4.85 -11.25
C VAL A 67 2.68 3.64 -10.70
N GLU A 68 3.25 3.75 -9.51
CA GLU A 68 3.79 2.60 -8.78
C GLU A 68 2.95 2.26 -7.54
N LEU A 69 2.75 0.97 -7.31
CA LEU A 69 2.29 0.40 -6.04
C LEU A 69 3.50 -0.17 -5.30
N HIS A 70 3.81 0.38 -4.12
CA HIS A 70 4.90 -0.09 -3.26
C HIS A 70 4.35 -0.90 -2.10
N VAL A 71 4.91 -2.10 -1.88
CA VAL A 71 4.48 -3.02 -0.84
C VAL A 71 5.67 -3.57 -0.07
N SER A 72 5.71 -3.33 1.23
CA SER A 72 6.69 -3.91 2.15
C SER A 72 5.99 -4.48 3.38
N PHE A 73 6.61 -5.50 3.96
CA PHE A 73 6.21 -6.12 5.21
C PHE A 73 7.45 -6.40 6.05
N ASP A 74 7.32 -6.32 7.35
CA ASP A 74 8.31 -6.80 8.31
C ASP A 74 7.66 -7.52 9.49
N PHE A 75 8.41 -8.39 10.14
CA PHE A 75 7.91 -9.28 11.20
C PHE A 75 8.80 -9.18 12.44
N PRO A 76 8.83 -8.00 13.11
CA PRO A 76 9.67 -7.80 14.27
C PRO A 76 9.22 -8.70 15.43
N THR A 77 10.17 -9.17 16.23
CA THR A 77 9.89 -10.04 17.40
C THR A 77 9.49 -9.25 18.64
N GLU A 78 9.75 -7.95 18.63
CA GLU A 78 9.55 -7.02 19.75
C GLU A 78 8.12 -6.48 19.81
N TYR A 79 7.35 -6.63 18.73
CA TYR A 79 5.99 -6.14 18.61
C TYR A 79 5.00 -7.30 18.50
N SER A 80 3.78 -7.09 19.03
CA SER A 80 2.70 -8.08 18.97
C SER A 80 2.03 -8.15 17.59
N TYR A 81 2.36 -7.21 16.69
CA TYR A 81 1.80 -7.06 15.36
C TYR A 81 2.91 -6.96 14.30
N ASP A 82 2.54 -7.21 13.05
CA ASP A 82 3.45 -7.16 11.90
C ASP A 82 3.62 -5.72 11.41
N PHE A 83 4.73 -5.39 10.78
CA PHE A 83 4.88 -4.09 10.12
C PHE A 83 4.55 -4.18 8.64
N TYR A 84 4.01 -3.10 8.07
CA TYR A 84 3.83 -3.00 6.63
C TYR A 84 3.80 -1.56 6.14
N ARG A 85 4.11 -1.40 4.86
CA ARG A 85 3.87 -0.18 4.10
C ARG A 85 3.25 -0.54 2.76
N ILE A 86 2.06 0.00 2.47
CA ILE A 86 1.34 -0.20 1.21
C ILE A 86 0.98 1.18 0.68
N GLN A 87 1.60 1.58 -0.43
CA GLN A 87 1.51 2.95 -0.94
C GLN A 87 1.29 3.02 -2.45
N TRP A 88 0.41 3.93 -2.85
CA TRP A 88 0.30 4.47 -4.20
C TRP A 88 1.30 5.60 -4.39
N VAL A 89 2.05 5.54 -5.48
CA VAL A 89 3.14 6.47 -5.79
C VAL A 89 2.97 6.99 -7.21
N ASP A 90 2.55 8.24 -7.32
CA ASP A 90 2.42 8.97 -8.56
C ASP A 90 3.52 10.03 -8.62
N SER A 91 4.65 9.62 -9.20
CA SER A 91 5.86 10.43 -9.27
C SER A 91 5.69 11.68 -10.14
N ASP A 92 4.90 11.60 -11.21
CA ASP A 92 4.64 12.71 -12.13
C ASP A 92 3.87 13.84 -11.44
N ARG A 93 3.01 13.50 -10.47
CA ARG A 93 2.27 14.48 -9.66
C ARG A 93 2.92 14.74 -8.31
N GLU A 94 4.07 14.13 -8.02
CA GLU A 94 4.74 14.15 -6.71
C GLU A 94 3.77 13.80 -5.56
N LEU A 95 2.93 12.78 -5.76
CA LEU A 95 1.87 12.37 -4.85
C LEU A 95 2.15 10.96 -4.34
N MET A 96 2.18 10.78 -3.02
CA MET A 96 2.27 9.47 -2.40
C MET A 96 1.21 9.33 -1.34
N LEU A 97 0.48 8.22 -1.31
CA LEU A 97 -0.51 7.97 -0.27
C LEU A 97 -0.60 6.50 0.09
N GLY A 98 -0.96 6.20 1.34
CA GLY A 98 -1.18 4.82 1.77
C GLY A 98 -1.04 4.62 3.27
N TRP A 99 -0.94 3.35 3.66
CA TRP A 99 -0.94 2.93 5.05
C TRP A 99 0.42 2.45 5.51
N HIS A 100 0.74 2.83 6.74
CA HIS A 100 1.98 2.50 7.44
C HIS A 100 1.59 1.91 8.79
N GLN A 101 2.13 0.73 9.07
CA GLN A 101 2.07 0.08 10.36
C GLN A 101 3.52 -0.23 10.71
N ASP A 102 4.13 0.63 11.51
CA ASP A 102 5.54 0.56 11.88
C ASP A 102 5.73 1.20 13.26
N GLU A 103 6.99 1.40 13.68
CA GLU A 103 7.32 2.00 14.96
C GLU A 103 7.29 3.54 14.94
N THR A 104 6.94 4.15 13.80
CA THR A 104 6.86 5.59 13.66
C THR A 104 5.45 6.07 13.98
N HIS A 105 5.35 7.27 14.56
CA HIS A 105 4.06 7.93 14.78
C HIS A 105 3.09 7.10 15.64
N MET A 106 3.64 6.43 16.65
CA MET A 106 2.91 5.61 17.63
C MET A 106 1.81 6.38 18.40
N ASP A 107 1.84 7.72 18.37
CA ASP A 107 0.77 8.58 18.88
C ASP A 107 -0.53 8.48 18.07
N LEU A 108 -0.49 7.93 16.85
CA LEU A 108 -1.64 7.68 15.97
C LEU A 108 -2.14 6.23 16.02
N GLY A 109 -1.70 5.44 17.00
CA GLY A 109 -2.03 4.03 17.13
C GLY A 109 -1.10 3.11 16.33
N GLU A 110 -1.49 1.85 16.16
CA GLU A 110 -0.66 0.83 15.50
C GLU A 110 -0.54 1.04 13.99
N CYS A 111 -1.51 1.68 13.36
CA CYS A 111 -1.51 1.96 11.92
C CYS A 111 -1.95 3.40 11.67
N HIS A 112 -1.30 4.05 10.71
CA HIS A 112 -1.70 5.37 10.26
C HIS A 112 -1.77 5.42 8.72
N PHE A 113 -2.59 6.34 8.23
CA PHE A 113 -2.61 6.74 6.84
C PHE A 113 -1.75 8.00 6.65
N GLN A 114 -1.04 8.07 5.54
CA GLN A 114 -0.22 9.22 5.16
C GLN A 114 -0.50 9.62 3.73
N LEU A 115 -0.57 10.94 3.50
CA LEU A 115 -0.60 11.58 2.19
C LEU A 115 0.53 12.62 2.12
N ASP A 116 1.44 12.37 1.19
CA ASP A 116 2.54 13.25 0.84
C ASP A 116 2.28 13.90 -0.51
N TYR A 117 2.62 15.18 -0.62
CA TYR A 117 2.50 15.94 -1.86
C TYR A 117 3.68 16.90 -2.00
N ARG A 118 4.39 16.86 -3.13
CA ARG A 118 5.57 17.70 -3.40
C ARG A 118 6.66 17.62 -2.33
N GLY A 119 6.87 16.42 -1.80
CA GLY A 119 7.88 16.14 -0.78
C GLY A 119 7.45 16.42 0.66
N ASP A 120 6.29 17.03 0.89
CA ASP A 120 5.77 17.32 2.23
C ASP A 120 4.67 16.33 2.62
N THR A 121 4.69 15.84 3.86
CA THR A 121 3.53 15.18 4.46
C THR A 121 2.45 16.20 4.77
N ILE A 122 1.39 16.23 3.96
CA ILE A 122 0.32 17.23 4.07
C ILE A 122 -0.87 16.73 4.88
N HIS A 123 -1.00 15.42 5.07
CA HIS A 123 -2.01 14.82 5.91
C HIS A 123 -1.51 13.49 6.48
N ARG A 124 -1.74 13.30 7.77
CA ARG A 124 -1.48 12.05 8.48
C ARG A 124 -2.53 11.86 9.56
N THR A 125 -3.06 10.66 9.67
CA THR A 125 -4.12 10.36 10.63
C THR A 125 -4.13 8.88 10.99
N GLU A 126 -4.76 8.54 12.11
CA GLU A 126 -5.00 7.16 12.52
C GLU A 126 -5.76 6.40 11.43
N ALA A 127 -5.48 5.11 11.29
CA ALA A 127 -6.24 4.22 10.42
C ALA A 127 -6.50 2.91 11.16
N ALA A 128 -7.63 2.25 10.86
CA ALA A 128 -7.99 1.01 11.55
C ALA A 128 -6.86 -0.04 11.51
N PHE A 129 -6.46 -0.53 12.68
CA PHE A 129 -5.55 -1.67 12.80
C PHE A 129 -6.22 -2.95 12.30
N LEU A 130 -5.51 -3.74 11.48
CA LEU A 130 -6.02 -4.98 10.91
C LEU A 130 -5.35 -6.19 11.55
N ASP A 131 -5.99 -6.75 12.58
CA ASP A 131 -5.59 -8.03 13.20
C ASP A 131 -5.93 -9.22 12.28
N ARG A 132 -5.16 -9.35 11.20
CA ARG A 132 -5.40 -10.33 10.12
C ARG A 132 -4.08 -10.90 9.64
N HIS A 133 -4.16 -12.06 8.98
CA HIS A 133 -3.03 -12.63 8.27
C HIS A 133 -2.47 -11.60 7.26
N PRO A 134 -1.14 -11.38 7.16
CA PRO A 134 -0.55 -10.31 6.34
C PRO A 134 -1.00 -10.27 4.87
N ARG A 135 -1.27 -11.44 4.27
CA ARG A 135 -1.86 -11.50 2.92
C ARG A 135 -3.24 -10.87 2.86
N ASN A 136 -4.08 -11.08 3.87
CA ASN A 136 -5.42 -10.51 3.93
C ASN A 136 -5.35 -9.00 4.23
N VAL A 137 -4.33 -8.54 4.96
CA VAL A 137 -4.04 -7.11 5.13
C VAL A 137 -3.75 -6.49 3.76
N PHE A 138 -2.87 -7.11 2.97
CA PHE A 138 -2.60 -6.66 1.60
C PHE A 138 -3.88 -6.58 0.76
N ASP A 139 -4.65 -7.67 0.65
CA ASP A 139 -5.87 -7.69 -0.15
C ASP A 139 -6.90 -6.61 0.30
N HIS A 140 -7.02 -6.40 1.61
CA HIS A 140 -7.92 -5.37 2.16
C HIS A 140 -7.43 -3.96 1.87
N ARG A 141 -6.15 -3.66 2.07
CA ARG A 141 -5.59 -2.32 1.79
C ARG A 141 -5.59 -2.00 0.29
N ILE A 142 -5.43 -2.99 -0.58
CA ILE A 142 -5.57 -2.80 -2.03
C ILE A 142 -7.00 -2.41 -2.41
N ALA A 143 -8.01 -3.03 -1.81
CA ALA A 143 -9.40 -2.63 -2.03
C ALA A 143 -9.65 -1.19 -1.53
N GLN A 144 -9.23 -0.86 -0.31
CA GLN A 144 -9.37 0.50 0.23
C GLN A 144 -8.58 1.54 -0.58
N LEU A 145 -7.45 1.15 -1.18
CA LEU A 145 -6.65 2.06 -1.99
C LEU A 145 -7.43 2.58 -3.20
N VAL A 146 -8.26 1.73 -3.80
CA VAL A 146 -9.15 2.16 -4.90
C VAL A 146 -10.10 3.25 -4.41
N ASP A 147 -10.79 3.01 -3.29
CA ASP A 147 -11.74 3.98 -2.71
C ASP A 147 -11.06 5.31 -2.34
N VAL A 148 -9.85 5.25 -1.77
CA VAL A 148 -9.09 6.44 -1.36
C VAL A 148 -8.61 7.25 -2.57
N VAL A 149 -8.11 6.59 -3.61
CA VAL A 149 -7.61 7.26 -4.81
C VAL A 149 -8.77 7.85 -5.62
N ASP A 150 -9.89 7.13 -5.76
CA ASP A 150 -11.10 7.63 -6.41
C ASP A 150 -11.73 8.81 -5.64
N GLY A 151 -11.72 8.74 -4.31
CA GLY A 151 -12.19 9.81 -3.43
C GLY A 151 -11.27 11.04 -3.33
N LEU A 152 -10.11 11.05 -4.00
CA LEU A 152 -9.12 12.12 -3.87
C LEU A 152 -9.65 13.42 -4.47
N THR A 153 -9.84 14.43 -3.63
CA THR A 153 -10.31 15.75 -4.06
C THR A 153 -9.13 16.73 -4.22
N TRP A 154 -9.28 17.69 -5.13
CA TRP A 154 -8.27 18.70 -5.41
C TRP A 154 -8.85 20.09 -5.21
N THR A 155 -8.34 20.82 -4.22
CA THR A 155 -8.74 22.21 -3.95
C THR A 155 -7.53 23.11 -4.07
N ASN A 156 -7.59 24.11 -4.95
CA ASN A 156 -6.47 25.03 -5.23
C ASN A 156 -5.15 24.30 -5.53
N GLY A 157 -5.23 23.17 -6.25
CA GLY A 157 -4.06 22.36 -6.62
C GLY A 157 -3.48 21.52 -5.48
N ARG A 158 -4.13 21.47 -4.30
CA ARG A 158 -3.71 20.62 -3.18
C ARG A 158 -4.64 19.40 -3.07
N PRO A 159 -4.08 18.17 -2.98
CA PRO A 159 -4.88 16.97 -2.79
C PRO A 159 -5.38 16.87 -1.34
N ALA A 160 -6.56 16.26 -1.17
CA ALA A 160 -7.12 15.91 0.13
C ALA A 160 -7.91 14.60 0.02
N VAL A 161 -7.77 13.75 1.03
CA VAL A 161 -8.53 12.50 1.16
C VAL A 161 -9.66 12.72 2.17
N PRO A 162 -10.92 12.36 1.85
CA PRO A 162 -12.02 12.39 2.80
C PRO A 162 -11.76 11.45 3.98
N SER A 163 -12.06 11.87 5.21
CA SER A 163 -11.74 11.06 6.40
C SER A 163 -12.55 9.75 6.48
N ASP A 164 -13.70 9.68 5.82
CA ASP A 164 -14.59 8.51 5.76
C ASP A 164 -14.09 7.40 4.84
N THR A 165 -13.10 7.65 3.97
CA THR A 165 -12.53 6.62 3.08
C THR A 165 -11.38 5.82 3.71
N LEU A 166 -10.95 6.17 4.93
CA LEU A 166 -9.75 5.60 5.56
C LEU A 166 -10.01 4.32 6.39
N GLY A 167 -11.28 4.01 6.68
CA GLY A 167 -11.73 2.80 7.38
C GLY A 167 -11.48 2.79 8.88
#